data_AF-A0A257Z5T7-F1
#
_entry.id   AF-A0A257Z5T7-F1
#
_cell.length_a   1.000
_cell.length_b   1.000
_cell.length_c   1.000
_cell.angle_alpha   90.00
_cell.angle_beta   90.00
_cell.angle_gamma   90.00
#
_symmetry.space_group_name_H-M   'P 1'
#
loop_
_entity.id
_entity.type
_entity.pdbx_description
1 polymer ?
#
loop_
_entity_poly.entity_id
_entity_poly.type
_entity_poly.pdbx_seq_one_letter_code
_entity_poly.pdbx_strand_id
1 'polypeptide(L)' 'LMPPKHILNAPTRMMKDQGYGAGYAYDHDAEDGFSGQDYFPDDMKRPVLYLPLERGFERELKKRLDYFAKLRAKRQGG' A
#
# COMPACT_ATOMS: atom_id res chain seq x y z
N LEU A 1 -11.89 -4.70 -11.30
CA LEU A 1 -11.33 -5.67 -10.35
C LEU A 1 -11.59 -5.16 -8.94
N MET A 2 -11.92 -6.03 -7.98
CA MET A 2 -12.18 -5.60 -6.59
C MET A 2 -10.85 -5.32 -5.88
N PRO A 3 -10.79 -4.34 -4.96
CA PRO A 3 -9.59 -4.15 -4.14
C PRO A 3 -9.35 -5.37 -3.25
N PRO A 4 -8.13 -5.56 -2.74
CA PRO A 4 -7.81 -6.65 -1.83
C PRO A 4 -8.71 -6.65 -0.59
N LYS A 5 -9.07 -7.83 -0.10
CA LYS A 5 -9.99 -7.95 1.06
C LYS A 5 -9.47 -7.27 2.32
N HIS A 6 -8.14 -7.16 2.49
CA HIS A 6 -7.53 -6.59 3.68
C HIS A 6 -7.81 -5.08 3.83
N ILE A 7 -8.11 -4.34 2.76
CA ILE A 7 -8.44 -2.90 2.85
C ILE A 7 -9.95 -2.64 2.93
N LEU A 8 -10.78 -3.67 2.82
CA LEU A 8 -12.22 -3.55 2.88
C LEU A 8 -12.71 -3.53 4.33
N ASN A 9 -13.70 -2.67 4.61
CA ASN A 9 -14.39 -2.69 5.89
C ASN A 9 -15.16 -4.02 6.07
N ALA A 10 -15.20 -4.50 7.31
CA ALA A 10 -15.92 -5.70 7.72
C ALA A 10 -16.93 -5.37 8.84
N PRO A 11 -18.01 -4.62 8.53
CA PRO A 11 -18.97 -4.14 9.53
C PRO A 11 -19.85 -5.25 10.10
N THR A 12 -20.04 -6.36 9.37
CA THR A 12 -20.82 -7.51 9.83
C THR A 12 -19.91 -8.68 10.23
N ARG A 13 -20.39 -9.54 11.14
CA ARG A 13 -19.68 -10.76 11.54
C ARG A 13 -19.43 -11.68 10.34
N MET A 14 -20.43 -11.85 9.48
CA MET A 14 -20.32 -12.63 8.24
C MET A 14 -19.18 -12.13 7.33
N MET A 15 -18.98 -10.81 7.21
CA MET A 15 -17.88 -10.27 6.40
C MET A 15 -16.51 -10.54 7.03
N LYS A 16 -16.40 -10.45 8.37
CA LYS A 16 -15.16 -10.83 9.07
C LYS A 16 -14.82 -12.30 8.85
N ASP A 17 -15.82 -13.18 8.95
CA ASP A 17 -15.67 -14.62 8.73
C ASP A 17 -15.24 -14.94 7.28
N GLN A 18 -15.60 -14.09 6.30
CA GLN A 18 -15.15 -14.19 4.91
C GLN A 18 -13.76 -13.58 4.64
N GLY A 19 -13.09 -13.10 5.69
CA GLY A 19 -11.73 -12.55 5.64
C GLY A 19 -11.65 -11.08 5.24
N TYR A 20 -12.74 -10.31 5.31
CA TYR A 20 -12.70 -8.86 5.06
C TYR A 20 -11.95 -8.17 6.19
N GLY A 21 -11.02 -7.28 5.85
CA GLY A 21 -10.13 -6.61 6.80
C GLY A 21 -9.07 -7.51 7.45
N ALA A 22 -9.08 -8.81 7.17
CA ALA A 22 -8.08 -9.74 7.71
C ALA A 22 -6.71 -9.44 7.07
N GLY A 23 -5.67 -9.35 7.92
CA GLY A 23 -4.32 -9.05 7.46
C GLY A 23 -4.10 -7.59 7.05
N TYR A 24 -5.01 -6.66 7.41
CA TYR A 24 -4.74 -5.23 7.27
C TYR A 24 -3.52 -4.84 8.11
N ALA A 25 -2.52 -4.25 7.48
CA ALA A 25 -1.33 -3.77 8.15
C ALA A 25 -1.48 -2.27 8.39
N TYR A 26 -1.66 -1.88 9.65
CA TYR A 26 -1.76 -0.47 10.01
C TYR A 26 -0.39 0.21 9.87
N ASP A 27 -0.30 1.19 8.96
CA ASP A 27 0.98 1.83 8.60
C ASP A 27 1.73 2.40 9.82
N HIS A 28 1.00 2.97 10.79
CA HIS A 28 1.61 3.60 11.96
C HIS A 28 2.21 2.61 12.98
N ASP A 29 1.85 1.33 12.92
CA ASP A 29 2.43 0.31 13.79
C ASP A 29 3.76 -0.24 13.22
N ALA A 30 4.07 0.05 11.95
CA ALA A 30 5.35 -0.31 11.37
C ALA A 30 6.45 0.66 11.83
N GLU A 31 7.68 0.17 11.98
CA GLU A 31 8.85 0.94 12.45
C GLU A 31 9.06 2.25 11.67
N ASP A 32 8.89 2.20 10.34
CA ASP A 32 9.04 3.36 9.45
C ASP A 32 7.74 4.18 9.26
N GLY A 33 6.65 3.84 9.96
CA GLY A 33 5.32 4.42 9.74
C GLY A 33 4.73 4.08 8.35
N PHE A 34 5.16 2.96 7.76
CA PHE A 34 4.76 2.51 6.44
C PHE A 34 4.74 0.98 6.42
N SER A 35 3.62 0.34 6.14
CA SER A 35 3.48 -1.13 6.09
C SER A 35 4.10 -1.74 4.84
N GLY A 36 4.01 -1.04 3.70
CA GLY A 36 4.37 -1.58 2.39
C GLY A 36 3.28 -2.44 1.74
N GLN A 37 2.09 -2.53 2.35
CA GLN A 37 0.96 -3.29 1.83
C GLN A 37 0.50 -2.78 0.46
N ASP A 38 0.05 -3.69 -0.42
CA ASP A 38 -0.48 -3.33 -1.73
C ASP A 38 -2.00 -3.24 -1.69
N TYR A 39 -2.55 -2.16 -2.24
CA TYR A 39 -3.96 -1.81 -2.17
C TYR A 39 -4.64 -1.90 -3.54
N PHE A 40 -3.88 -2.24 -4.59
CA PHE A 40 -4.43 -2.51 -5.90
C PHE A 40 -5.00 -3.94 -5.95
N PRO A 41 -6.01 -4.19 -6.81
CA PRO A 41 -6.58 -5.52 -6.98
C PRO A 41 -5.51 -6.59 -7.25
N ASP A 42 -5.70 -7.80 -6.67
CA ASP A 42 -4.71 -8.90 -6.78
C ASP A 42 -4.44 -9.31 -8.24
N ASP A 43 -5.47 -9.25 -9.10
CA ASP A 43 -5.37 -9.57 -10.53
C ASP A 43 -4.78 -8.41 -11.36
N MET A 44 -4.26 -7.36 -10.73
CA MET A 44 -3.72 -6.17 -11.38
C MET A 44 -2.29 -5.88 -10.91
N LYS A 45 -1.40 -5.64 -11.86
CA LYS A 45 -0.10 -5.04 -11.55
C LYS A 45 -0.29 -3.62 -11.05
N ARG A 46 0.38 -3.29 -9.94
CA ARG A 46 0.43 -1.94 -9.40
C ARG A 46 0.83 -0.91 -10.47
N PRO A 47 -0.06 0.02 -10.85
CA PRO A 47 0.26 1.03 -11.84
C PRO A 47 1.09 2.16 -11.22
N VAL A 48 1.93 2.79 -12.04
CA VAL A 48 2.58 4.05 -11.69
C VAL A 48 1.78 5.19 -12.31
N LEU A 49 0.99 5.87 -11.49
CA LEU A 49 0.08 6.94 -11.95
C LEU A 49 0.64 8.35 -11.71
N TYR A 50 1.62 8.50 -10.82
CA TYR A 50 2.23 9.79 -10.49
C TYR A 50 3.73 9.74 -10.72
N LEU A 51 4.20 10.61 -11.61
CA LEU A 51 5.59 10.77 -12.02
C LEU A 51 6.00 12.23 -11.79
N PRO A 52 6.41 12.60 -10.55
CA PRO A 52 6.81 13.96 -10.24
C PRO A 52 7.98 14.42 -11.11
N LEU A 53 7.94 15.68 -11.55
CA LEU A 53 9.03 16.31 -12.28
C LEU A 53 10.10 16.85 -11.31
N GLU A 54 11.30 17.11 -11.81
CA GLU A 54 12.40 17.62 -10.98
C GLU A 54 12.36 19.15 -10.74
N ARG A 55 11.14 19.71 -10.68
CA ARG A 55 10.90 21.15 -10.55
C ARG A 55 10.25 21.47 -9.19
N GLY A 56 10.83 22.43 -8.47
CA GLY A 56 10.26 22.89 -7.21
C GLY A 56 10.13 21.76 -6.18
N PHE A 57 9.00 21.73 -5.48
CA PHE A 57 8.74 20.77 -4.40
C PHE A 57 8.54 19.32 -4.90
N GLU A 58 8.17 19.13 -6.17
CA GLU A 58 8.04 17.79 -6.75
C GLU A 58 9.36 17.00 -6.74
N ARG A 59 10.51 17.71 -6.75
CA ARG A 59 11.82 17.07 -6.57
C ARG A 59 11.91 16.32 -5.23
N GLU A 60 11.33 16.87 -4.17
CA GLU A 60 11.32 16.23 -2.86
C GLU A 60 10.30 15.10 -2.80
N LEU A 61 9.13 15.28 -3.43
CA LEU A 61 8.14 14.20 -3.58
C LEU A 61 8.73 13.00 -4.33
N LYS A 62 9.52 13.23 -5.39
CA LYS A 62 10.23 12.17 -6.12
C LYS A 62 11.12 11.34 -5.21
N LYS A 63 11.98 11.99 -4.42
CA LYS A 63 12.83 11.29 -3.44
C LYS A 63 12.03 10.48 -2.43
N ARG A 64 10.91 11.03 -1.96
CA ARG A 64 10.02 10.35 -1.00
C ARG A 64 9.32 9.14 -1.62
N LEU A 65 8.87 9.24 -2.87
CA LEU A 65 8.34 8.09 -3.61
C LEU A 65 9.40 7.01 -3.81
N ASP A 66 10.62 7.38 -4.18
CA ASP A 66 11.73 6.45 -4.36
C ASP A 66 12.11 5.74 -3.05
N TYR A 67 12.08 6.46 -1.92
CA TYR A 67 12.27 5.89 -0.58
C TYR A 67 11.24 4.81 -0.29
N PHE A 68 9.94 5.12 -0.45
CA PHE A 68 8.88 4.15 -0.19
C PHE A 68 8.87 2.98 -1.18
N ALA A 69 9.27 3.20 -2.44
CA ALA A 69 9.41 2.13 -3.42
C ALA A 69 10.51 1.13 -3.00
N LYS A 70 11.67 1.63 -2.56
CA LYS A 70 12.76 0.79 -2.02
C LYS A 70 12.34 0.05 -0.76
N LEU A 71 11.68 0.76 0.16
CA LEU A 71 11.21 0.17 1.42
C LEU A 71 10.19 -0.94 1.19
N ARG A 72 9.26 -0.73 0.24
CA ARG A 72 8.30 -1.77 -0.19
C ARG A 72 9.03 -2.98 -0.78
N ALA A 73 9.96 -2.77 -1.70
CA ALA A 73 10.72 -3.85 -2.32
C ALA A 73 11.50 -4.68 -1.30
N LYS A 74 12.14 -4.02 -0.31
CA LYS A 74 12.85 -4.70 0.79
C LYS A 74 11.94 -5.60 1.62
N ARG A 75 10.69 -5.20 1.84
CA ARG A 75 9.71 -5.95 2.65
C ARG A 75 9.00 -7.06 1.87
N GLN A 76 8.84 -6.91 0.56
CA GLN A 76 8.24 -7.93 -0.31
C GLN A 76 9.25 -8.99 -0.80
N GLY A 77 10.56 -8.68 -0.71
CA GLY A 77 11.66 -9.54 -1.19
C GLY A 77 12.41 -10.29 -0.09
N GLY A 78 11.79 -10.53 1.06
CA GLY A 78 12.26 -11.48 2.09
C GLY A 78 11.26 -12.62 2.24
#